data_AF-A0A2X2EBX9-F1
#
_entry.id   AF-A0A2X2EBX9-F1
#
_cell.length_a   1.000
_cell.length_b   1.000
_cell.length_c   1.000
_cell.angle_alpha   90.00
_cell.angle_beta   90.00
_cell.angle_gamma   90.00
#
_symmetry.space_group_name_H-M   'P 1'
#
loop_
_entity.id
_entity.type
_entity.pdbx_description
1 polymer ?
#
loop_
_entity_poly.entity_id
_entity_poly.type
_entity_poly.pdbx_seq_one_letter_code
_entity_poly.pdbx_strand_id
1 'polypeptide(L)'
;MLRICAHFWVNLPGIISQEKDCVETYNNENDQVDALKRFFAENGKALAVGVILGIGALVGWRYWSSHQQDTARESSLAYENAISALKSDKPEAIGSAEKFAADSKNSYGAFASLELAQRFVDKNDLQNAEKQLQQGLAAAPDDNLKSVINMRLARVQLQLKKPDEALKTLEGIKGEGWAAIVADLRGEILLNKGDKQGARAAWEAGVKSDASPALSEMMRMKINNLSI
;
A
#
# COMPACT_ATOMS: atom_id res chain seq x y z
N MET A 1 25.99 39.00 -24.20
CA MET A 1 25.71 40.43 -23.96
C MET A 1 24.24 40.64 -24.29
N LEU A 2 23.34 40.57 -23.31
CA LEU A 2 21.90 40.75 -23.54
C LEU A 2 21.27 41.32 -22.26
N ARG A 3 21.02 42.63 -22.25
CA ARG A 3 20.16 43.31 -21.28
C ARG A 3 18.72 43.13 -21.77
N ILE A 4 17.89 42.46 -20.97
CA ILE A 4 16.44 42.54 -21.14
C ILE A 4 15.99 43.78 -20.36
N CYS A 5 15.78 44.87 -21.09
CA CYS A 5 15.10 46.06 -20.58
C CYS A 5 13.59 45.82 -20.67
N ALA A 6 12.90 45.74 -19.53
CA ALA A 6 11.45 45.85 -19.52
C ALA A 6 11.08 47.30 -19.83
N HIS A 7 10.64 47.52 -21.07
CA HIS A 7 10.02 48.77 -21.51
C HIS A 7 8.65 48.90 -20.83
N PHE A 8 8.56 49.73 -19.79
CA PHE A 8 7.28 50.31 -19.39
C PHE A 8 7.19 51.70 -20.02
N TRP A 9 6.37 51.81 -21.08
CA TRP A 9 6.05 53.08 -21.72
C TRP A 9 5.08 53.86 -20.83
N VAL A 10 5.58 54.91 -20.16
CA VAL A 10 4.73 56.03 -19.73
C VAL A 10 5.19 57.25 -20.50
N ASN A 11 4.31 57.72 -21.39
CA ASN A 11 4.53 58.91 -22.19
C ASN A 11 4.16 60.14 -21.35
N LEU A 12 5.16 60.82 -20.80
CA LEU A 12 5.02 62.13 -20.16
C LEU A 12 6.11 63.05 -20.77
N PRO A 13 5.73 64.16 -21.44
CA PRO A 13 6.69 65.04 -22.06
C PRO A 13 7.27 66.00 -21.01
N GLY A 14 8.60 65.99 -20.87
CA GLY A 14 9.32 67.06 -20.21
C GLY A 14 10.43 66.59 -19.28
N ILE A 15 11.64 67.07 -19.58
CA ILE A 15 12.84 67.12 -18.74
C ILE A 15 13.80 65.93 -18.89
N ILE A 16 14.76 66.18 -19.78
CA ILE A 16 16.09 65.56 -19.80
C ILE A 16 16.84 66.07 -18.57
N SER A 17 17.33 65.16 -17.73
CA SER A 17 18.64 65.35 -17.09
C SER A 17 19.30 63.99 -16.91
N GLN A 18 20.30 63.73 -17.74
CA GLN A 18 21.35 62.76 -17.44
C GLN A 18 22.27 63.41 -16.42
N GLU A 19 22.30 62.89 -15.19
CA GLU A 19 23.42 63.13 -14.30
C GLU A 19 23.97 61.78 -13.85
N LYS A 20 25.29 61.66 -14.08
CA LYS A 20 26.13 60.52 -13.76
C LYS A 20 26.36 60.47 -12.25
N ASP A 21 26.93 59.35 -11.82
CA ASP A 21 27.74 59.20 -10.61
C ASP A 21 26.90 59.14 -9.32
N CYS A 22 26.98 58.12 -8.47
CA CYS A 22 27.92 57.04 -8.29
C CYS A 22 27.13 55.78 -7.92
N VAL A 23 27.70 54.61 -8.21
CA VAL A 23 27.59 53.50 -7.27
C VAL A 23 28.24 53.99 -5.97
N GLU A 24 27.51 54.77 -5.18
CA GLU A 24 27.74 54.80 -3.75
C GLU A 24 26.99 53.58 -3.22
N THR A 25 27.65 52.43 -3.37
CA THR A 25 27.66 51.48 -2.28
C THR A 25 28.18 52.26 -1.08
N TYR A 26 27.31 53.01 -0.40
CA TYR A 26 27.51 53.27 1.01
C TYR A 26 27.48 51.88 1.63
N ASN A 27 28.66 51.26 1.68
CA ASN A 27 29.04 50.38 2.77
C ASN A 27 29.02 51.24 4.04
N ASN A 28 27.87 51.79 4.40
CA ASN A 28 27.67 52.32 5.72
C ASN A 28 27.24 51.13 6.55
N GLU A 29 28.25 50.39 7.01
CA GLU A 29 28.09 49.29 7.95
C GLU A 29 27.23 49.74 9.15
N ASN A 30 27.26 51.03 9.52
CA ASN A 30 26.47 51.56 10.61
C ASN A 30 24.96 51.65 10.29
N ASP A 31 24.57 52.06 9.09
CA ASP A 31 23.14 52.24 8.75
C ASP A 31 22.41 50.89 8.57
N GLN A 32 23.08 49.87 8.02
CA GLN A 32 22.52 48.51 7.96
C GLN A 32 22.36 47.91 9.35
N VAL A 33 23.34 48.15 10.23
CA VAL A 33 23.31 47.65 11.61
C VAL A 33 22.17 48.31 12.40
N ASP A 34 21.93 49.61 12.20
CA ASP A 34 20.84 50.32 12.88
C ASP A 34 19.44 49.92 12.37
N ALA A 35 19.29 49.67 11.07
CA ALA A 35 18.07 49.09 10.52
C ALA A 35 17.79 47.68 11.08
N LEU A 36 18.82 46.84 11.20
CA LEU A 36 18.70 45.51 11.78
C LEU A 36 18.37 45.56 13.27
N LYS A 37 19.02 46.44 14.04
CA LYS A 37 18.72 46.66 15.47
C LYS A 37 17.27 47.09 15.68
N ARG A 38 16.75 48.02 14.88
CA ARG A 38 15.36 48.47 14.95
C ARG A 38 14.39 47.35 14.63
N PHE A 39 14.67 46.55 13.60
CA PHE A 39 13.84 45.39 13.25
C PHE A 39 13.72 44.39 14.40
N PHE A 40 14.82 44.02 15.05
CA PHE A 40 14.79 43.13 16.22
C PHE A 40 14.17 43.77 17.46
N ALA A 41 14.38 45.07 17.68
CA ALA A 41 13.75 45.79 18.79
C ALA A 41 12.22 45.83 18.65
N GLU A 42 11.72 46.00 17.42
CA GLU A 42 10.28 46.06 17.13
C GLU A 42 9.64 44.67 17.04
N ASN A 43 10.33 43.68 16.44
CA ASN A 43 9.75 42.37 16.10
C ASN A 43 10.26 41.22 16.96
N GLY A 44 11.21 41.45 17.88
CA GLY A 44 11.91 40.39 18.62
C GLY A 44 10.99 39.42 19.37
N LYS A 45 9.86 39.90 19.91
CA LYS A 45 8.83 39.04 20.53
C LYS A 45 8.17 38.10 19.53
N ALA A 46 7.77 38.61 18.36
CA ALA A 46 7.15 37.82 17.30
C ALA A 46 8.15 36.80 16.71
N LEU A 47 9.41 37.21 16.55
CA LEU A 47 10.50 36.34 16.12
C LEU A 47 10.74 35.20 17.12
N ALA A 48 10.81 35.51 18.42
CA ALA A 48 10.97 34.51 19.47
C ALA A 48 9.81 33.50 19.49
N VAL A 49 8.57 33.98 19.39
CA VAL A 49 7.38 33.13 19.28
C VAL A 49 7.43 32.26 18.02
N GLY A 50 7.79 32.83 16.87
CA GLY A 50 7.93 32.10 15.60
C GLY A 50 8.98 30.99 15.68
N VAL A 51 10.13 31.26 16.31
CA VAL A 51 11.18 30.25 16.53
C VAL A 51 10.69 29.13 17.44
N ILE A 52 10.05 29.45 18.56
CA ILE A 52 9.51 28.44 19.50
C ILE A 52 8.46 27.56 18.81
N LEU A 53 7.53 28.16 18.06
CA LEU A 53 6.52 27.45 17.31
C LEU A 53 7.14 26.57 16.21
N GLY A 54 8.14 27.09 15.49
CA GLY A 54 8.86 26.35 14.45
C GLY A 54 9.60 25.13 15.01
N ILE A 55 10.31 25.28 16.13
CA ILE A 55 10.98 24.18 16.82
C ILE A 55 9.95 23.15 17.34
N GLY A 56 8.87 23.61 17.97
CA GLY A 56 7.80 22.75 18.47
C GLY A 56 7.17 21.90 17.36
N ALA A 57 6.85 22.52 16.23
CA ALA A 57 6.33 21.82 15.05
C ALA A 57 7.32 20.79 14.50
N LEU A 58 8.60 21.15 14.38
CA LEU A 58 9.64 20.26 13.87
C LEU A 58 9.86 19.05 14.79
N VAL A 59 9.97 19.27 16.11
CA VAL A 59 10.13 18.18 17.09
C VAL A 59 8.90 17.29 17.12
N GLY A 60 7.70 17.87 17.10
CA GLY A 60 6.44 17.12 17.05
C GLY A 60 6.35 16.23 15.80
N TRP A 61 6.65 16.78 14.62
CA TRP A 61 6.69 16.02 13.37
C TRP A 61 7.73 14.90 13.40
N ARG A 62 8.93 15.20 13.89
CA ARG A 62 10.04 14.23 13.96
C ARG A 62 9.76 13.11 14.95
N TYR A 63 9.14 13.41 16.09
CA TYR A 63 8.69 12.41 17.06
C TYR A 63 7.64 11.47 16.47
N TRP A 64 6.60 12.03 15.83
CA TRP A 64 5.57 11.21 15.17
C TRP A 64 6.17 10.35 14.05
N SER A 65 7.02 10.93 13.19
CA SER A 65 7.69 10.20 12.12
C SER A 65 8.61 9.10 12.63
N SER A 66 9.39 9.35 13.70
CA SER A 66 10.26 8.32 14.30
C SER A 66 9.42 7.19 14.85
N HIS A 67 8.36 7.51 15.61
CA HIS A 67 7.51 6.50 16.22
C HIS A 67 6.90 5.56 15.18
N GLN A 68 6.39 6.10 14.06
CA GLN A 68 5.87 5.26 12.97
C GLN A 68 6.94 4.38 12.32
N GLN A 69 8.16 4.89 12.16
CA GLN A 69 9.28 4.12 11.60
C GLN A 69 9.74 3.02 12.55
N ASP A 70 9.82 3.31 13.85
CA ASP A 70 10.26 2.37 14.88
C ASP A 70 9.25 1.22 15.02
N THR A 71 7.94 1.51 15.07
CA THR A 71 6.89 0.48 15.11
C THR A 71 6.87 -0.40 13.86
N ALA A 72 7.04 0.20 12.66
CA ALA A 72 7.12 -0.56 11.42
C ALA A 72 8.36 -1.47 11.40
N ARG A 73 9.51 -0.97 11.88
CA ARG A 73 10.76 -1.72 11.97
C ARG A 73 10.63 -2.89 12.95
N GLU A 74 10.06 -2.66 14.12
CA GLU A 74 9.84 -3.69 15.14
C GLU A 74 8.94 -4.81 14.61
N SER A 75 7.81 -4.45 13.99
CA SER A 75 6.90 -5.42 13.36
C SER A 75 7.58 -6.23 12.25
N SER A 76 8.41 -5.58 11.44
CA SER A 76 9.17 -6.24 10.39
C SER A 76 10.21 -7.22 10.93
N LEU A 77 10.95 -6.84 11.99
CA LEU A 77 11.94 -7.73 12.63
C LEU A 77 11.25 -8.91 13.31
N ALA A 78 10.13 -8.69 13.99
CA ALA A 78 9.35 -9.75 14.61
C ALA A 78 8.82 -10.73 13.55
N TYR A 79 8.35 -10.22 12.41
CA TYR A 79 7.96 -11.04 11.26
C TYR A 79 9.14 -11.86 10.72
N GLU A 80 10.29 -11.22 10.48
CA GLU A 80 11.48 -11.91 9.96
C GLU A 80 11.93 -13.04 10.90
N ASN A 81 11.93 -12.79 12.21
CA ASN A 81 12.26 -13.80 13.21
C ASN A 81 11.25 -14.96 13.22
N ALA A 82 9.94 -14.67 13.11
CA ALA A 82 8.91 -15.68 13.06
C ALA A 82 9.01 -16.57 11.80
N ILE A 83 9.24 -15.97 10.63
CA ILE A 83 9.22 -16.69 9.35
C ILE A 83 10.56 -17.33 8.99
N SER A 84 11.69 -16.77 9.42
CA SER A 84 13.00 -17.41 9.23
C SER A 84 13.08 -18.78 9.92
N ALA A 85 12.54 -18.89 11.13
CA ALA A 85 12.43 -20.15 11.87
C ALA A 85 11.59 -21.18 11.12
N LEU A 86 10.50 -20.74 10.47
CA LEU A 86 9.68 -21.58 9.63
C LEU A 86 10.52 -22.18 8.50
N LYS A 87 11.31 -21.38 7.77
CA LYS A 87 12.11 -21.87 6.62
C LYS A 87 13.11 -22.97 6.98
N SER A 88 13.53 -23.06 8.23
CA SER A 88 14.45 -24.11 8.71
C SER A 88 13.74 -25.40 9.18
N ASP A 89 12.43 -25.52 8.95
CA ASP A 89 11.55 -26.66 9.33
C ASP A 89 11.72 -27.18 10.77
N LYS A 90 12.05 -26.26 11.69
CA LYS A 90 12.09 -26.56 13.12
C LYS A 90 10.66 -26.80 13.64
N PRO A 91 10.39 -27.87 14.42
CA PRO A 91 9.05 -28.17 14.93
C PRO A 91 8.44 -27.02 15.75
N GLU A 92 9.26 -26.29 16.50
CA GLU A 92 8.84 -25.19 17.38
C GLU A 92 8.52 -23.90 16.59
N ALA A 93 8.92 -23.82 15.32
CA ALA A 93 8.74 -22.63 14.50
C ALA A 93 7.27 -22.38 14.13
N ILE A 94 6.47 -23.44 13.98
CA ILE A 94 5.05 -23.33 13.65
C ILE A 94 4.34 -22.57 14.78
N GLY A 95 4.43 -23.05 16.03
CA GLY A 95 3.74 -22.40 17.15
C GLY A 95 4.17 -20.95 17.38
N SER A 96 5.45 -20.63 17.15
CA SER A 96 5.95 -19.25 17.26
C SER A 96 5.38 -18.34 16.17
N ALA A 97 5.32 -18.82 14.92
CA ALA A 97 4.73 -18.08 13.82
C ALA A 97 3.21 -17.95 13.95
N GLU A 98 2.52 -18.99 14.43
CA GLU A 98 1.07 -18.94 14.69
C GLU A 98 0.74 -17.88 15.73
N LYS A 99 1.52 -17.83 16.82
CA LYS A 99 1.39 -16.80 17.85
C LYS A 99 1.62 -15.40 17.27
N PHE A 100 2.71 -15.20 16.52
CA PHE A 100 2.97 -13.91 15.88
C PHE A 100 1.83 -13.47 14.96
N ALA A 101 1.32 -14.37 14.13
CA ALA A 101 0.21 -14.10 13.23
C ALA A 101 -1.09 -13.75 13.98
N ALA A 102 -1.32 -14.39 15.14
CA ALA A 102 -2.50 -14.14 15.96
C ALA A 102 -2.41 -12.78 16.66
N ASP A 103 -1.24 -12.43 17.18
CA ASP A 103 -1.01 -11.20 17.94
C ASP A 103 -0.90 -9.96 17.02
N SER A 104 -0.47 -10.13 15.77
CA SER A 104 -0.22 -9.02 14.83
C SER A 104 -1.43 -8.70 13.96
N LYS A 105 -2.16 -7.62 14.27
CA LYS A 105 -3.33 -7.16 13.47
C LYS A 105 -2.94 -6.15 12.39
N ASN A 106 -2.02 -6.53 11.52
CA ASN A 106 -1.52 -5.70 10.41
C ASN A 106 -1.09 -6.59 9.22
N SER A 107 -0.52 -5.98 8.18
CA SER A 107 -0.05 -6.71 6.99
C SER A 107 0.95 -7.82 7.32
N TYR A 108 1.83 -7.65 8.31
CA TYR A 108 2.80 -8.68 8.69
C TYR A 108 2.14 -9.90 9.33
N GLY A 109 1.10 -9.72 10.15
CA GLY A 109 0.31 -10.83 10.66
C GLY A 109 -0.43 -11.58 9.55
N ALA A 110 -1.00 -10.84 8.59
CA ALA A 110 -1.63 -11.44 7.42
C ALA A 110 -0.63 -12.21 6.54
N PHE A 111 0.57 -11.69 6.33
CA PHE A 111 1.64 -12.39 5.62
C PHE A 111 2.11 -13.64 6.36
N ALA A 112 2.24 -13.57 7.69
CA ALA A 112 2.62 -14.74 8.49
C ALA A 112 1.57 -15.85 8.40
N SER A 113 0.28 -15.49 8.46
CA SER A 113 -0.82 -16.43 8.21
C SER A 113 -0.78 -17.03 6.80
N LEU A 114 -0.42 -16.27 5.77
CA LEU A 114 -0.27 -16.79 4.41
C LEU A 114 0.89 -17.80 4.28
N GLU A 115 2.03 -17.54 4.92
CA GLU A 115 3.19 -18.45 4.96
C GLU A 115 2.86 -19.75 5.71
N LEU A 116 2.20 -19.63 6.86
CA LEU A 116 1.70 -20.79 7.61
C LEU A 116 0.70 -21.61 6.78
N ALA A 117 -0.25 -20.95 6.12
CA ALA A 117 -1.22 -21.62 5.28
C ALA A 117 -0.54 -22.41 4.15
N GLN A 118 0.45 -21.81 3.49
CA GLN A 118 1.23 -22.52 2.46
C GLN A 118 1.88 -23.77 3.04
N ARG A 119 2.50 -23.67 4.21
CA ARG A 119 3.17 -24.81 4.86
C ARG A 119 2.21 -25.92 5.25
N PHE A 120 1.02 -25.56 5.71
CA PHE A 120 -0.02 -26.54 6.00
C PHE A 120 -0.54 -27.20 4.71
N VAL A 121 -0.71 -26.45 3.62
CA VAL A 121 -1.04 -27.02 2.30
C VAL A 121 0.05 -27.99 1.82
N ASP A 122 1.33 -27.63 1.93
CA ASP A 122 2.46 -28.49 1.52
C ASP A 122 2.48 -29.82 2.30
N LYS A 123 2.03 -29.81 3.56
CA LYS A 123 1.88 -30.99 4.43
C LYS A 123 0.51 -31.66 4.30
N ASN A 124 -0.33 -31.21 3.38
CA ASN A 124 -1.71 -31.69 3.16
C ASN A 124 -2.64 -31.52 4.40
N ASP A 125 -2.29 -30.61 5.31
CA ASP A 125 -3.10 -30.22 6.47
C ASP A 125 -4.02 -29.06 6.10
N LEU A 126 -5.01 -29.35 5.26
CA LEU A 126 -5.87 -28.33 4.67
C LEU A 126 -6.76 -27.64 5.72
N GLN A 127 -7.09 -28.31 6.82
CA GLN A 127 -7.89 -27.74 7.90
C GLN A 127 -7.13 -26.62 8.62
N ASN A 128 -5.84 -26.81 8.93
CA ASN A 128 -5.05 -25.74 9.53
C ASN A 128 -4.69 -24.65 8.52
N ALA A 129 -4.53 -24.98 7.23
CA ALA A 129 -4.40 -23.98 6.18
C ALA A 129 -5.64 -23.06 6.11
N GLU A 130 -6.85 -23.62 6.15
CA GLU A 130 -8.10 -22.87 6.18
C GLU A 130 -8.15 -21.90 7.37
N LYS A 131 -7.84 -22.38 8.59
CA LYS A 131 -7.82 -21.55 9.80
C LYS A 131 -6.84 -20.38 9.67
N GLN A 132 -5.63 -20.64 9.18
CA GLN A 132 -4.62 -19.60 9.02
C GLN A 132 -5.05 -18.56 7.97
N LEU A 133 -5.67 -18.98 6.87
CA LEU A 133 -6.20 -18.04 5.87
C LEU A 133 -7.34 -17.18 6.44
N GLN A 134 -8.23 -17.75 7.24
CA GLN A 134 -9.28 -16.99 7.94
C GLN A 134 -8.69 -15.98 8.93
N GLN A 135 -7.65 -16.36 9.67
CA GLN A 135 -6.93 -15.45 10.57
C GLN A 135 -6.26 -14.32 9.80
N GLY A 136 -5.57 -14.64 8.70
CA GLY A 136 -4.94 -13.65 7.83
C GLY A 136 -5.95 -12.68 7.24
N LEU A 137 -7.13 -13.17 6.85
CA LEU A 137 -8.22 -12.34 6.32
C LEU A 137 -8.69 -11.31 7.36
N ALA A 138 -8.77 -11.70 8.63
CA ALA A 138 -9.13 -10.81 9.74
C ALA A 138 -8.05 -9.77 10.07
N ALA A 139 -6.78 -10.06 9.77
CA ALA A 139 -5.65 -9.15 10.01
C ALA A 139 -5.35 -8.20 8.83
N ALA A 140 -5.75 -8.56 7.61
CA ALA A 140 -5.42 -7.82 6.40
C ALA A 140 -6.02 -6.40 6.39
N PRO A 141 -5.20 -5.34 6.21
CA PRO A 141 -5.68 -3.97 6.33
C PRO A 141 -6.37 -3.44 5.06
N ASP A 142 -6.06 -3.97 3.88
CA ASP A 142 -6.55 -3.48 2.60
C ASP A 142 -7.29 -4.56 1.78
N ASP A 143 -8.13 -4.10 0.85
CA ASP A 143 -8.99 -4.98 0.05
C ASP A 143 -8.23 -5.83 -0.97
N ASN A 144 -7.04 -5.40 -1.42
CA ASN A 144 -6.23 -6.20 -2.34
C ASN A 144 -5.64 -7.41 -1.62
N LEU A 145 -5.10 -7.22 -0.41
CA LEU A 145 -4.59 -8.33 0.40
C LEU A 145 -5.72 -9.28 0.80
N LYS A 146 -6.88 -8.75 1.21
CA LYS A 146 -8.08 -9.57 1.48
C LYS A 146 -8.49 -10.40 0.25
N SER A 147 -8.44 -9.81 -0.94
CA SER A 147 -8.79 -10.50 -2.19
C SER A 147 -7.84 -11.67 -2.47
N VAL A 148 -6.52 -11.47 -2.29
CA VAL A 148 -5.52 -12.55 -2.41
C VAL A 148 -5.79 -13.68 -1.41
N ILE A 149 -6.08 -13.33 -0.16
CA ILE A 149 -6.37 -14.32 0.90
C ILE A 149 -7.66 -15.09 0.59
N ASN A 150 -8.74 -14.40 0.21
CA ASN A 150 -10.01 -15.03 -0.16
C ASN A 150 -9.86 -16.01 -1.33
N MET A 151 -9.08 -15.67 -2.36
CA MET A 151 -8.82 -16.61 -3.46
C MET A 151 -8.11 -17.88 -2.99
N ARG A 152 -7.10 -17.75 -2.12
CA ARG A 152 -6.39 -18.92 -1.56
C ARG A 152 -7.31 -19.73 -0.64
N LEU A 153 -8.10 -19.06 0.19
CA LEU A 153 -9.08 -19.69 1.08
C LEU A 153 -10.12 -20.49 0.30
N ALA A 154 -10.69 -19.92 -0.75
CA ALA A 154 -11.66 -20.61 -1.60
C ALA A 154 -11.06 -21.87 -2.27
N ARG A 155 -9.79 -21.84 -2.70
CA ARG A 155 -9.11 -23.03 -3.24
C ARG A 155 -8.90 -24.10 -2.18
N VAL A 156 -8.49 -23.74 -0.96
CA VAL A 156 -8.35 -24.69 0.16
C VAL A 156 -9.71 -25.29 0.53
N GLN A 157 -10.76 -24.48 0.61
CA GLN A 157 -12.13 -24.94 0.86
C GLN A 157 -12.61 -25.91 -0.23
N LEU A 158 -12.30 -25.64 -1.50
CA LEU A 158 -12.61 -26.55 -2.59
C LEU A 158 -11.92 -27.91 -2.43
N GLN A 159 -10.63 -27.92 -2.05
CA GLN A 159 -9.89 -29.16 -1.77
C GLN A 159 -10.45 -29.91 -0.55
N LEU A 160 -10.92 -29.18 0.46
CA LEU A 160 -11.63 -29.71 1.61
C LEU A 160 -13.05 -30.22 1.30
N LYS A 161 -13.47 -30.24 0.02
CA LYS A 161 -14.82 -30.63 -0.41
C LYS A 161 -15.93 -29.74 0.17
N LYS A 162 -15.64 -28.45 0.35
CA LYS A 162 -16.56 -27.41 0.84
C LYS A 162 -16.87 -26.36 -0.23
N PRO A 163 -17.48 -26.74 -1.36
CA PRO A 163 -17.66 -25.81 -2.48
C PRO A 163 -18.63 -24.66 -2.18
N ASP A 164 -19.62 -24.86 -1.30
CA ASP A 164 -20.54 -23.78 -0.90
C ASP A 164 -19.83 -22.71 -0.04
N GLU A 165 -18.95 -23.13 0.88
CA GLU A 165 -18.09 -22.22 1.63
C GLU A 165 -17.14 -21.47 0.68
N ALA A 166 -16.56 -22.18 -0.30
CA ALA A 166 -15.68 -21.57 -1.29
C ALA A 166 -16.39 -20.51 -2.14
N LEU A 167 -17.61 -20.76 -2.61
CA LEU A 167 -18.41 -19.77 -3.35
C LEU A 167 -18.68 -18.53 -2.50
N LYS A 168 -19.06 -18.71 -1.23
CA LYS A 168 -19.28 -17.62 -0.29
C LYS A 168 -18.01 -16.80 -0.04
N THR A 169 -16.87 -17.46 0.09
CA THR A 169 -15.57 -16.78 0.24
C THR A 169 -15.26 -15.88 -0.96
N LEU A 170 -15.61 -16.30 -2.19
CA LEU A 170 -15.41 -15.47 -3.38
C LEU A 170 -16.23 -14.17 -3.39
N GLU A 171 -17.35 -14.10 -2.65
CA GLU A 171 -18.15 -12.87 -2.52
C GLU A 171 -17.40 -11.76 -1.77
N GLY A 172 -16.37 -12.13 -0.99
CA GLY A 172 -15.49 -11.19 -0.29
C GLY A 172 -14.45 -10.52 -1.18
N ILE A 173 -14.32 -10.91 -2.45
CA ILE A 173 -13.36 -10.33 -3.41
C ILE A 173 -14.01 -9.16 -4.14
N LYS A 174 -13.38 -7.99 -4.10
CA LYS A 174 -13.90 -6.75 -4.67
C LYS A 174 -12.94 -6.14 -5.67
N GLY A 175 -13.48 -5.48 -6.69
CA GLY A 175 -12.71 -4.74 -7.69
C GLY A 175 -12.66 -5.45 -9.05
N GLU A 176 -12.76 -4.66 -10.12
CA GLU A 176 -12.86 -5.16 -11.50
C GLU A 176 -11.62 -5.95 -11.94
N GLY A 177 -10.43 -5.58 -11.44
CA GLY A 177 -9.18 -6.29 -11.75
C GLY A 177 -9.13 -7.75 -11.30
N TRP A 178 -10.05 -8.18 -10.42
CA TRP A 178 -10.16 -9.58 -9.99
C TRP A 178 -11.22 -10.38 -10.76
N ALA A 179 -12.04 -9.72 -11.58
CA ALA A 179 -13.22 -10.32 -12.20
C ALA A 179 -12.90 -11.59 -12.98
N ALA A 180 -11.87 -11.57 -13.83
CA ALA A 180 -11.45 -12.72 -14.61
C ALA A 180 -11.05 -13.92 -13.75
N ILE A 181 -10.24 -13.68 -12.71
CA ILE A 181 -9.70 -14.73 -11.85
C ILE A 181 -10.80 -15.30 -10.94
N VAL A 182 -11.68 -14.44 -10.42
CA VAL A 182 -12.85 -14.86 -9.64
C VAL A 182 -13.79 -15.70 -10.49
N ALA A 183 -14.02 -15.30 -11.74
CA ALA A 183 -14.84 -16.06 -12.68
C ALA A 183 -14.24 -17.45 -12.98
N ASP A 184 -12.92 -17.53 -13.20
CA ASP A 184 -12.23 -18.80 -13.40
C ASP A 184 -12.40 -19.76 -12.22
N LEU A 185 -12.10 -19.29 -11.01
CA LEU A 185 -12.21 -20.09 -9.79
C LEU A 185 -13.66 -20.43 -9.46
N ARG A 186 -14.61 -19.51 -9.69
CA ARG A 186 -16.05 -19.80 -9.54
C ARG A 186 -16.49 -20.93 -10.46
N GLY A 187 -16.01 -20.94 -11.71
CA GLY A 187 -16.30 -22.02 -12.65
C GLY A 187 -15.74 -23.37 -12.20
N GLU A 188 -14.52 -23.39 -11.66
CA GLU A 188 -13.92 -24.61 -11.07
C GLU A 188 -14.74 -25.15 -9.89
N ILE A 189 -15.18 -24.25 -8.99
CA ILE A 189 -15.99 -24.63 -7.83
C ILE A 189 -17.35 -25.19 -8.27
N LEU A 190 -18.01 -24.54 -9.24
CA LEU A 190 -19.30 -25.01 -9.78
C LEU A 190 -19.15 -26.35 -10.50
N LEU A 191 -18.08 -26.54 -11.26
CA LEU A 191 -17.81 -27.84 -11.89
C LEU A 191 -17.59 -28.93 -10.84
N ASN A 192 -16.88 -28.64 -9.74
CA ASN A 192 -16.69 -29.60 -8.65
C ASN A 192 -18.01 -30.00 -7.97
N LYS A 193 -19.00 -29.09 -7.93
CA LYS A 193 -20.37 -29.38 -7.49
C LYS A 193 -21.18 -30.20 -8.50
N GLY A 194 -20.66 -30.44 -9.70
CA GLY A 194 -21.39 -31.06 -10.82
C GLY A 194 -22.23 -30.09 -11.64
N ASP A 195 -22.22 -28.80 -11.32
CA ASP A 195 -22.93 -27.76 -12.08
C ASP A 195 -22.13 -27.32 -13.31
N LYS A 196 -22.18 -28.17 -14.36
CA LYS A 196 -21.50 -27.90 -15.63
C LYS A 196 -22.02 -26.62 -16.31
N GLN A 197 -23.31 -26.31 -16.16
CA GLN A 197 -23.91 -25.12 -16.80
C GLN A 197 -23.45 -23.84 -16.09
N GLY A 198 -23.49 -23.82 -14.76
CA GLY A 198 -22.94 -22.73 -13.96
C GLY A 198 -21.44 -22.54 -14.18
N ALA A 199 -20.68 -23.63 -14.29
CA ALA A 199 -19.25 -23.59 -14.60
C ALA A 199 -18.98 -22.91 -15.96
N ARG A 200 -19.69 -23.33 -17.02
CA ARG A 200 -19.61 -22.70 -18.34
C ARG A 200 -19.94 -21.21 -18.27
N ALA A 201 -21.05 -20.86 -17.63
CA ALA A 201 -21.49 -19.47 -17.53
C ALA A 201 -20.46 -18.59 -16.80
N ALA A 202 -19.84 -19.10 -15.73
CA ALA A 202 -18.79 -18.39 -15.01
C ALA A 202 -17.56 -18.16 -15.90
N TRP A 203 -17.06 -19.18 -16.60
CA TRP A 203 -15.93 -19.02 -17.51
C TRP A 203 -16.21 -18.11 -18.70
N GLU A 204 -17.42 -18.16 -19.27
CA GLU A 204 -17.83 -17.23 -20.32
C GLU A 204 -17.85 -15.78 -19.83
N ALA A 205 -18.31 -15.53 -18.60
CA ALA A 205 -18.25 -14.21 -17.98
C ALA A 205 -16.80 -13.75 -17.77
N GLY A 206 -15.91 -14.65 -17.34
CA GLY A 206 -14.48 -14.36 -17.20
C GLY A 206 -13.81 -14.01 -18.52
N VAL A 207 -14.12 -14.73 -19.60
CA VAL A 207 -13.60 -14.47 -20.95
C VAL A 207 -14.05 -13.09 -21.48
N LYS A 208 -15.25 -12.63 -21.10
CA LYS A 208 -15.79 -11.32 -21.50
C LYS A 208 -15.29 -10.16 -20.64
N SER A 209 -14.57 -10.45 -19.55
CA SER A 209 -13.96 -9.43 -18.68
C SER A 209 -12.59 -9.00 -19.22
N ASP A 210 -11.89 -8.10 -18.51
CA ASP A 210 -10.53 -7.67 -18.84
C ASP A 210 -9.47 -8.74 -18.48
N ALA A 211 -9.69 -9.97 -18.96
CA ALA A 211 -8.80 -11.10 -18.74
C ALA A 211 -7.55 -10.98 -19.61
N SER A 212 -6.41 -11.43 -19.09
CA SER A 212 -5.23 -11.60 -19.94
C SER A 212 -5.51 -12.62 -21.05
N PRO A 213 -4.86 -12.50 -22.23
CA PRO A 213 -5.06 -13.45 -23.32
C PRO A 213 -4.85 -14.92 -22.89
N ALA A 214 -3.85 -15.18 -22.05
CA ALA A 214 -3.58 -16.52 -21.52
C ALA A 214 -4.71 -17.04 -20.62
N LEU A 215 -5.25 -16.21 -19.72
CA LEU A 215 -6.36 -16.59 -18.84
C LEU A 215 -7.64 -16.81 -19.64
N SER A 216 -7.92 -15.94 -20.62
CA SER A 216 -9.05 -16.13 -21.53
C SER A 216 -8.95 -17.44 -22.29
N GLU A 217 -7.77 -17.79 -22.81
CA GLU A 217 -7.58 -19.04 -23.56
C GLU A 217 -7.76 -20.27 -22.67
N MET A 218 -7.20 -20.24 -21.45
CA MET A 218 -7.39 -21.31 -20.48
C MET A 218 -8.89 -21.54 -20.17
N MET A 219 -9.66 -20.48 -19.94
CA MET A 219 -11.11 -20.60 -19.70
C MET A 219 -11.85 -21.16 -20.92
N ARG A 220 -11.48 -20.76 -22.15
CA ARG A 220 -12.06 -21.32 -23.39
C ARG A 220 -11.78 -22.82 -23.52
N MET A 221 -10.56 -23.26 -23.21
CA MET A 221 -10.22 -24.68 -23.16
C MET A 221 -11.08 -25.43 -22.14
N LYS A 222 -11.25 -24.88 -20.92
CA LYS A 222 -12.13 -25.46 -19.89
C LYS A 222 -13.58 -25.59 -20.39
N ILE A 223 -14.12 -24.56 -21.06
CA ILE A 223 -15.47 -24.56 -21.64
C ILE A 223 -15.64 -25.66 -22.71
N ASN A 224 -14.65 -25.82 -23.59
CA ASN A 224 -14.69 -26.81 -24.67
C ASN A 224 -14.67 -28.25 -24.13
N ASN A 225 -13.95 -28.47 -23.02
CA ASN A 225 -13.84 -29.79 -22.39
C ASN A 225 -15.07 -30.19 -21.54
N LEU A 226 -16.04 -29.30 -21.31
CA LEU A 226 -17.26 -29.64 -20.54
C LEU A 226 -18.22 -30.59 -21.29
N SER A 227 -18.09 -30.66 -22.61
CA SER A 227 -18.97 -31.35 -23.56
C SER A 227 -18.46 -32.72 -24.03
N ILE A 228 -17.37 -33.20 -23.44
CA ILE A 228 -16.88 -34.57 -23.60
C ILE A 228 -17.26 -35.38 -22.36
#